data_AF-A0A961MNY7-F1
#
_entry.id   AF-A0A961MNY7-F1
#
_cell.length_a   1.000
_cell.length_b   1.000
_cell.length_c   1.000
_cell.angle_alpha   90.00
_cell.angle_beta   90.00
_cell.angle_gamma   90.00
#
_symmetry.space_group_name_H-M   'P 1'
#
loop_
_entity.id
_entity.type
_entity.pdbx_description
1 polymer ?
#
loop_
_entity_poly.entity_id
_entity_poly.type
_entity_poly.pdbx_seq_one_letter_code
_entity_poly.pdbx_strand_id
1 'polypeptide(L)' 'TLIVLAGLAQLAVSAGAPVARGELLGLLGGRNLEVEEYVMLPDADAGAGALETLYIEVRHGGGPVDPAPWFAGENG' A
#
# COMPACT_ATOMS: atom_id res chain seq x y z
N THR A 1 -18.40 -2.08 -7.40
CA THR A 1 -17.10 -2.65 -7.04
C THR A 1 -16.58 -1.95 -5.81
N LEU A 2 -15.90 -2.67 -4.93
CA LEU A 2 -15.25 -2.13 -3.73
C LEU A 2 -13.79 -2.57 -3.74
N ILE A 3 -12.89 -1.65 -3.38
CA ILE A 3 -11.47 -1.92 -3.18
C ILE A 3 -11.20 -1.73 -1.69
N VAL A 4 -10.56 -2.71 -1.07
CA VAL A 4 -10.09 -2.62 0.32
C VAL A 4 -8.59 -2.50 0.30
N LEU A 5 -8.07 -1.45 0.96
CA LEU A 5 -6.64 -1.24 1.19
C LEU A 5 -6.37 -1.33 2.69
N ALA A 6 -5.37 -2.10 3.08
CA ALA A 6 -4.95 -2.23 4.47
C ALA A 6 -3.42 -2.25 4.59
N GLY A 7 -2.89 -1.79 5.74
CA GLY A 7 -1.44 -1.63 5.97
C GLY A 7 -0.95 -0.18 5.92
N LEU A 8 -1.83 0.78 5.62
CA LEU A 8 -1.52 2.22 5.69
C LEU A 8 -1.45 2.67 7.15
N ALA A 9 -0.41 3.43 7.51
CA ALA A 9 -0.26 4.04 8.82
C ALA A 9 -0.86 5.45 8.87
N GLN A 10 -0.94 6.13 7.73
CA GLN A 10 -1.47 7.48 7.61
C GLN A 10 -2.40 7.57 6.40
N LEU A 11 -3.51 8.29 6.55
CA LEU A 11 -4.46 8.56 5.48
C LEU A 11 -4.33 10.02 5.03
N ALA A 12 -4.31 10.23 3.71
CA ALA A 12 -4.32 11.57 3.10
C ALA A 12 -5.74 12.02 2.73
N VAL A 13 -6.73 11.14 2.86
CA VAL A 13 -8.13 11.36 2.46
C VAL A 13 -9.09 11.23 3.64
N SER A 14 -10.30 11.76 3.49
CA SER A 14 -11.37 11.68 4.49
C SER A 14 -12.50 10.76 4.04
N ALA A 15 -13.19 10.14 5.00
CA ALA A 15 -14.34 9.28 4.71
C ALA A 15 -15.44 10.05 3.96
N GLY A 16 -15.95 9.46 2.87
CA GLY A 16 -16.99 10.04 2.02
C GLY A 16 -16.49 11.05 0.99
N ALA A 17 -15.21 11.42 1.01
CA ALA A 17 -14.63 12.28 -0.03
C ALA A 17 -14.41 11.49 -1.34
N PRO A 18 -14.68 12.09 -2.52
CA PRO A 18 -14.27 11.49 -3.79
C PRO A 18 -12.74 11.53 -3.92
N VAL A 19 -12.17 10.58 -4.68
CA VAL A 19 -10.73 10.51 -4.96
C VAL A 19 -10.49 10.48 -6.47
N ALA A 20 -9.47 11.18 -6.93
CA ALA A 20 -9.05 11.21 -8.32
C ALA A 20 -8.05 10.10 -8.65
N ARG A 21 -7.93 9.76 -9.93
CA ARG A 21 -6.91 8.82 -10.41
C ARG A 21 -5.51 9.39 -10.11
N GLY A 22 -4.68 8.59 -9.44
CA GLY A 22 -3.31 8.98 -9.08
C GLY A 22 -3.23 9.86 -7.83
N GLU A 23 -4.35 10.17 -7.18
CA GLU A 23 -4.35 10.89 -5.90
C GLU A 23 -3.76 10.02 -4.79
N LEU A 24 -2.99 10.65 -3.90
CA LEU A 24 -2.39 9.99 -2.75
C LEU A 24 -3.49 9.60 -1.75
N LEU A 25 -3.61 8.31 -1.44
CA LEU A 25 -4.59 7.80 -0.47
C LEU A 25 -4.02 7.74 0.96
N GLY A 26 -2.73 7.47 1.08
CA GLY A 26 -2.06 7.32 2.37
C GLY A 26 -0.63 6.84 2.23
N LEU A 27 0.04 6.69 3.36
CA LEU A 27 1.41 6.22 3.47
C LEU A 27 1.44 4.88 4.19
N LEU A 28 2.20 3.94 3.64
CA LEU A 28 2.53 2.70 4.34
C LEU A 28 3.26 3.05 5.63
N GLY A 29 3.01 2.26 6.67
CA GLY A 29 3.86 2.28 7.84
C GLY A 29 5.25 1.73 7.52
N GLY A 30 6.13 1.83 8.50
CA GLY A 30 7.48 1.31 8.45
C GLY A 30 8.19 1.58 9.77
N ARG A 31 9.29 0.87 10.01
CA ARG A 31 10.15 1.18 11.16
C ARG A 31 10.77 2.55 10.91
N ASN A 32 10.61 3.48 11.85
CA ASN A 32 11.41 4.70 11.83
C ASN A 32 12.80 4.30 12.32
N LEU A 33 13.72 4.17 11.38
CA LEU A 33 15.11 3.85 11.67
C LEU A 33 15.79 5.08 12.27
N GLU A 34 16.41 4.92 13.43
CA GLU A 34 17.34 5.94 13.91
C GLU A 34 18.53 6.04 12.94
N VAL A 35 19.17 7.22 12.87
CA VAL A 35 20.19 7.52 11.86
C VAL A 35 21.35 6.51 11.92
N GLU A 36 21.76 6.11 13.12
CA GLU A 36 22.77 5.07 13.33
C GLU A 36 22.36 3.69 12.80
N GLU A 37 21.07 3.33 12.89
CA GLU A 37 20.54 2.06 12.37
C GLU A 37 20.46 2.08 10.84
N TYR A 38 20.10 3.24 10.26
CA TYR A 38 20.08 3.46 8.81
C TYR A 38 21.45 3.23 8.17
N VAL A 39 22.52 3.78 8.77
CA VAL A 39 23.90 3.68 8.26
C VAL A 39 24.45 2.25 8.34
N MET A 40 23.91 1.40 9.21
CA MET A 40 24.35 0.00 9.36
C MET A 40 23.60 -1.00 8.47
N LEU A 41 22.54 -0.59 7.76
CA LEU A 41 21.79 -1.51 6.91
C LEU A 41 22.58 -1.85 5.64
N PRO A 42 22.71 -3.15 5.29
CA PRO A 42 23.30 -3.54 4.02
C PRO A 42 22.42 -3.04 2.87
N ASP A 43 23.03 -2.52 1.79
CA ASP A 43 22.35 -1.92 0.62
C ASP A 43 21.24 -2.82 0.00
N ALA A 44 21.30 -4.14 0.24
CA ALA A 44 20.35 -5.12 -0.28
C ALA A 44 19.03 -5.22 0.53
N ASP A 45 18.97 -4.69 1.75
CA ASP A 45 17.80 -4.79 2.66
C ASP A 45 17.10 -3.45 2.87
N ALA A 46 17.35 -2.49 1.98
CA ALA A 46 16.55 -1.28 1.82
C ALA A 46 15.19 -1.55 1.14
N GLY A 47 14.87 -2.83 0.88
CA GLY A 47 13.56 -3.29 0.48
C GLY A 47 12.65 -3.37 1.69
N ALA A 48 11.42 -2.87 1.52
CA ALA A 48 10.34 -2.89 2.50
C ALA A 48 10.37 -4.12 3.42
N GLY A 49 10.77 -3.91 4.68
CA GLY A 49 10.75 -4.97 5.68
C GLY A 49 9.32 -5.48 5.90
N ALA A 50 9.14 -6.61 6.59
CA ALA A 50 7.82 -7.24 6.81
C ALA A 50 6.74 -6.32 7.43
N LEU A 51 7.10 -5.13 7.93
CA LEU A 51 6.21 -4.11 8.47
C LEU A 51 5.60 -3.17 7.40
N GLU A 52 6.04 -3.26 6.14
CA GLU A 52 5.69 -2.32 5.07
C GLU A 52 4.89 -3.02 3.96
N THR A 53 3.91 -3.85 4.35
CA THR A 53 3.08 -4.60 3.41
C THR A 53 1.74 -3.90 3.17
N LEU A 54 1.38 -3.69 1.89
CA LEU A 54 0.05 -3.26 1.47
C LEU A 54 -0.80 -4.49 1.10
N TYR A 55 -1.92 -4.67 1.79
CA TYR A 55 -2.97 -5.61 1.36
C TYR A 55 -3.97 -4.91 0.45
N ILE A 56 -4.29 -5.55 -0.68
CA ILE A 56 -5.31 -5.09 -1.63
C ILE A 56 -6.32 -6.20 -1.88
N GLU A 57 -7.61 -5.91 -1.70
CA GLU A 57 -8.72 -6.80 -2.08
C GLU A 57 -9.66 -6.09 -3.04
N VAL A 58 -10.09 -6.81 -4.07
CA VAL A 58 -11.11 -6.35 -5.01
C VAL A 58 -12.39 -7.16 -4.80
N ARG A 59 -13.51 -6.47 -4.65
CA ARG A 59 -14.84 -7.07 -4.46
C ARG A 59 -15.81 -6.61 -5.53
N HIS A 60 -16.52 -7.55 -6.14
CA HIS A 60 -17.54 -7.28 -7.14
C HIS A 60 -18.76 -8.17 -6.91
N GLY A 61 -19.97 -7.64 -7.13
CA GLY A 61 -21.20 -8.41 -6.89
C GLY A 61 -21.42 -8.88 -5.44
N GLY A 62 -20.76 -8.25 -4.46
CA GLY A 62 -20.88 -8.58 -3.02
C GLY A 62 -19.79 -9.52 -2.48
N GLY A 63 -19.03 -10.20 -3.35
CA GLY A 63 -17.96 -11.13 -2.96
C GLY A 63 -16.56 -10.67 -3.40
N PRO A 64 -15.49 -11.28 -2.84
CA PRO A 64 -14.13 -11.10 -3.35
C PRO A 64 -13.99 -11.71 -4.74
N VAL A 65 -13.15 -11.10 -5.57
CA VAL A 65 -12.78 -11.59 -6.91
C VAL A 65 -11.26 -11.60 -7.05
N ASP A 66 -10.73 -12.36 -8.02
CA ASP A 66 -9.30 -12.37 -8.32
C ASP A 66 -8.83 -10.96 -8.75
N PRO A 67 -7.90 -10.33 -8.00
CA PRO A 67 -7.40 -9.00 -8.33
C PRO A 67 -6.35 -9.01 -9.45
N ALA A 68 -5.72 -10.15 -9.76
CA ALA A 68 -4.59 -10.23 -10.67
C ALA A 68 -4.84 -9.58 -12.06
N PRO A 69 -6.03 -9.72 -12.69
CA PRO A 69 -6.30 -9.09 -13.99
C PRO A 69 -6.22 -7.56 -13.99
N TRP A 70 -6.35 -6.91 -12.82
CA TRP A 70 -6.28 -5.44 -12.70
C TRP A 70 -4.84 -4.94 -12.61
N PHE A 71 -3.91 -5.82 -12.26
CA PHE A 71 -2.48 -5.52 -12.14
C PHE A 71 -1.66 -6.04 -13.34
N ALA A 72 -2.21 -6.90 -14.19
CA ALA A 72 -1.50 -7.51 -15.33
C ALA A 72 -1.11 -6.56 -16.51
N GLY A 73 -1.12 -5.24 -16.31
CA GLY A 73 -0.73 -4.22 -17.32
C GLY A 73 0.71 -3.72 -17.12
N GLU A 74 1.15 -2.74 -17.91
CA GLU A 74 2.53 -2.20 -17.92
C GLU A 74 3.11 -1.73 -16.55
N ASN A 75 2.27 -1.60 -15.52
CA ASN A 75 2.67 -1.13 -14.18
C ASN A 75 2.48 -2.19 -13.07
N GLY A 76 2.26 -3.47 -13.39
CA GLY A 76 2.15 -4.53 -12.38
C GLY A 76 2.75 -5.86 -12.80
#